data_AF-A0A4V3JCP6-F1
#
_entry.id   AF-A0A4V3JCP6-F1
#
_cell.length_a   1.000
_cell.length_b   1.000
_cell.length_c   1.000
_cell.angle_alpha   90.00
_cell.angle_beta   90.00
_cell.angle_gamma   90.00
#
_symmetry.space_group_name_H-M   'P 1'
#
loop_
_entity.id
_entity.type
_entity.pdbx_description
1 polymer ?
#
loop_
_entity_poly.entity_id
_entity_poly.type
_entity_poly.pdbx_seq_one_letter_code
_entity_poly.pdbx_strand_id
1 'polypeptide(L)'
;MANRRKPPRKSAGKKQDPSHKHQGGNRGQQQHKKRPDHGRSTRHQQQTVASKISETMKELPMKSSQPSGGSSAWVKIIGFIAVALILFFGYFIVREYLDKTPVYGKHGWDESAGDAVTWEDAVKYCSTRRKRLPDKEELKSFSKRADKKLKSIGVYWSTSPGDKGNYTTVNLSTGEYGSSDTSNKFAAICVK
;
A
#
# COMPACT_ATOMS: atom_id res chain seq x y z
N MET A 1 13.78 41.60 6.78
CA MET A 1 14.22 40.26 6.34
C MET A 1 13.49 39.22 7.17
N ALA A 2 12.80 38.28 6.50
CA ALA A 2 11.75 37.46 7.08
C ALA A 2 12.27 36.44 8.12
N ASN A 3 11.68 36.52 9.30
CA ASN A 3 11.91 35.68 10.46
C ASN A 3 11.34 34.27 10.17
N ARG A 4 12.20 33.26 9.98
CA ARG A 4 11.80 31.87 9.70
C ARG A 4 11.16 31.24 10.94
N ARG A 5 9.84 31.40 11.07
CA ARG A 5 9.01 30.70 12.06
C ARG A 5 9.09 29.18 11.80
N LYS A 6 9.64 28.42 12.75
CA LYS A 6 9.52 26.95 12.78
C LYS A 6 8.04 26.58 12.96
N PRO A 7 7.50 25.58 12.22
CA PRO A 7 6.16 25.06 12.50
C PRO A 7 6.16 24.28 13.82
N PRO A 8 5.08 24.33 14.63
CA PRO A 8 5.00 23.64 15.90
C PRO A 8 4.97 22.12 15.71
N ARG A 9 5.84 21.41 16.43
CA ARG A 9 5.83 19.94 16.54
C ARG A 9 4.58 19.52 17.31
N LYS A 10 3.75 18.65 16.71
CA LYS A 10 2.67 17.95 17.41
C LYS A 10 3.27 17.12 18.56
N SER A 11 2.95 17.48 19.79
CA SER A 11 3.22 16.71 21.00
C SER A 11 2.36 15.45 21.00
N ALA A 12 3.00 14.28 20.91
CA ALA A 12 2.39 13.02 21.29
C ALA A 12 2.17 13.06 22.81
N GLY A 13 0.90 13.10 23.22
CA GLY A 13 0.50 13.20 24.61
C GLY A 13 1.03 12.04 25.45
N LYS A 14 1.70 12.37 26.55
CA LYS A 14 1.99 11.46 27.66
C LYS A 14 1.59 12.14 28.96
N LYS A 15 0.63 11.50 29.65
CA LYS A 15 0.34 11.49 31.09
C LYS A 15 0.23 12.83 31.83
N GLN A 16 -0.98 13.13 32.30
CA GLN A 16 -1.21 13.77 33.59
C GLN A 16 -2.52 13.24 34.17
N ASP A 17 -2.41 12.57 35.33
CA ASP A 17 -3.51 12.43 36.30
C ASP A 17 -4.09 13.81 36.63
N PRO A 18 -5.39 13.86 36.97
CA PRO A 18 -5.68 14.27 38.33
C PRO A 18 -6.82 13.47 38.98
N SER A 19 -6.53 13.02 40.21
CA SER A 19 -7.50 12.81 41.28
C SER A 19 -8.29 14.11 41.53
N HIS A 20 -9.62 14.05 41.51
CA HIS A 20 -10.53 14.68 42.49
C HIS A 20 -12.02 14.42 42.14
N LYS A 21 -12.70 13.64 42.99
CA LYS A 21 -14.02 13.93 43.61
C LYS A 21 -15.15 14.51 42.73
N HIS A 22 -16.18 13.72 42.39
CA HIS A 22 -17.54 13.83 42.95
C HIS A 22 -18.55 12.85 42.33
N GLN A 23 -19.55 12.58 43.16
CA GLN A 23 -20.56 11.54 43.20
C GLN A 23 -21.92 12.15 42.83
N GLY A 24 -22.70 11.48 41.97
CA GLY A 24 -24.17 11.52 41.98
C GLY A 24 -24.92 12.73 41.38
N GLY A 25 -25.79 12.43 40.39
CA GLY A 25 -27.24 12.62 40.54
C GLY A 25 -27.93 13.97 40.24
N ASN A 26 -28.68 13.98 39.12
CA ASN A 26 -30.01 14.58 38.88
C ASN A 26 -30.27 16.10 38.88
N ARG A 27 -30.71 16.59 37.70
CA ARG A 27 -31.68 17.68 37.34
C ARG A 27 -31.17 18.27 36.02
N GLY A 28 -31.83 18.30 34.87
CA GLY A 28 -33.22 18.17 34.45
C GLY A 28 -33.38 19.10 33.23
N GLN A 29 -34.13 18.67 32.19
CA GLN A 29 -34.58 19.45 31.02
C GLN A 29 -33.50 19.80 29.97
N GLN A 30 -33.68 19.65 28.65
CA GLN A 30 -34.86 19.69 27.80
C GLN A 30 -34.55 19.06 26.42
N GLN A 31 -35.53 18.33 25.87
CA GLN A 31 -35.89 18.25 24.43
C GLN A 31 -34.84 17.80 23.39
N HIS A 32 -34.99 16.57 22.86
CA HIS A 32 -35.74 16.36 21.60
C HIS A 32 -35.79 14.88 21.15
N LYS A 33 -37.01 14.45 20.83
CA LYS A 33 -37.45 13.43 19.84
C LYS A 33 -37.11 11.94 20.05
N LYS A 34 -37.99 11.32 20.85
CA LYS A 34 -38.82 10.13 20.54
C LYS A 34 -38.28 9.11 19.53
N ARG A 35 -37.83 7.98 20.06
CA ARG A 35 -37.98 6.64 19.47
C ARG A 35 -39.39 6.11 19.83
N PRO A 36 -40.09 5.42 18.93
CA PRO A 36 -41.12 4.47 19.35
C PRO A 36 -40.68 3.04 19.03
N ASP A 37 -40.50 2.25 20.07
CA ASP A 37 -40.65 0.79 19.98
C ASP A 37 -42.14 0.46 19.91
N HIS A 38 -42.57 -0.36 18.94
CA HIS A 38 -43.69 -1.28 19.15
C HIS A 38 -43.71 -2.39 18.10
N GLY A 39 -43.81 -3.63 18.59
CA GLY A 39 -43.85 -4.83 17.76
C GLY A 39 -45.26 -5.25 17.33
N ARG A 40 -45.23 -6.20 16.38
CA ARG A 40 -46.18 -7.31 16.14
C ARG A 40 -47.47 -7.05 15.32
N SER A 41 -47.60 -7.89 14.28
CA SER A 41 -48.79 -8.25 13.47
C SER A 41 -49.27 -7.18 12.47
N THR A 42 -49.41 -7.42 11.17
CA THR A 42 -50.41 -8.35 10.60
C THR A 42 -50.12 -8.67 9.12
N ARG A 43 -50.16 -9.96 8.80
CA ARG A 43 -49.81 -10.67 7.56
C ARG A 43 -50.75 -10.40 6.35
N HIS A 44 -51.38 -9.22 6.24
CA HIS A 44 -52.46 -8.98 5.28
C HIS A 44 -52.27 -7.85 4.26
N GLN A 45 -51.13 -7.14 4.26
CA GLN A 45 -50.92 -6.05 3.29
C GLN A 45 -50.20 -6.46 1.99
N GLN A 46 -49.76 -7.72 1.86
CA GLN A 46 -48.94 -8.14 0.71
C GLN A 46 -49.74 -8.72 -0.47
N GLN A 47 -51.05 -8.95 -0.32
CA GLN A 47 -51.87 -9.60 -1.37
C GLN A 47 -52.74 -8.66 -2.20
N THR A 48 -52.93 -7.39 -1.82
CA THR A 48 -53.88 -6.49 -2.53
C THR A 48 -53.24 -5.53 -3.52
N VAL A 49 -51.90 -5.51 -3.62
CA VAL A 49 -51.17 -4.67 -4.59
C VAL A 49 -50.70 -5.45 -5.82
N ALA A 50 -50.63 -6.78 -5.73
CA ALA A 50 -50.23 -7.64 -6.85
C ALA A 50 -51.35 -7.85 -7.89
N SER A 51 -52.62 -7.61 -7.54
CA SER A 51 -53.76 -7.82 -8.44
C SER A 51 -54.10 -6.61 -9.31
N LYS A 52 -53.60 -5.40 -9.02
CA LYS A 52 -53.87 -4.20 -9.83
C LYS A 52 -52.79 -3.84 -10.86
N ILE A 53 -51.66 -4.56 -10.91
CA ILE A 53 -50.61 -4.33 -11.92
C ILE A 53 -50.80 -5.28 -13.14
N SER A 54 -51.58 -6.35 -13.00
CA SER A 54 -51.72 -7.37 -14.05
C SER A 54 -52.77 -7.05 -15.12
N GLU A 55 -53.59 -6.01 -14.96
CA GLU A 55 -54.70 -5.71 -15.88
C GLU A 55 -54.43 -4.55 -16.87
N THR A 56 -53.33 -3.81 -16.72
CA THR A 56 -52.98 -2.70 -17.65
C THR A 56 -51.86 -3.03 -18.63
N MET A 57 -51.30 -4.25 -18.62
CA MET A 57 -50.25 -4.68 -19.56
C MET A 57 -50.78 -5.41 -20.81
N LYS A 58 -52.05 -5.19 -21.20
CA LYS A 58 -52.67 -5.87 -22.36
C LYS A 58 -52.71 -5.04 -23.65
N GLU A 59 -52.03 -3.89 -23.72
CA GLU A 59 -52.00 -3.05 -24.92
C GLU A 59 -50.62 -2.44 -25.18
N LEU A 60 -49.65 -3.28 -25.56
CA LEU A 60 -48.46 -2.83 -26.28
C LEU A 60 -48.28 -3.77 -27.48
N PRO A 61 -48.31 -3.27 -28.72
CA PRO A 61 -48.27 -4.12 -29.90
C PRO A 61 -46.96 -4.91 -29.95
N MET A 62 -47.11 -6.19 -30.26
CA MET A 62 -46.04 -7.14 -30.48
C MET A 62 -45.00 -6.59 -31.46
N LYS A 63 -43.76 -6.52 -30.97
CA LYS A 63 -42.53 -6.97 -31.65
C LYS A 63 -42.62 -6.98 -33.19
N SER A 64 -42.22 -5.87 -33.81
CA SER A 64 -41.80 -5.93 -35.22
C SER A 64 -40.50 -6.71 -35.29
N SER A 65 -40.57 -7.89 -35.90
CA SER A 65 -39.43 -8.57 -36.47
C SER A 65 -39.04 -7.83 -37.75
N GLN A 66 -37.91 -7.14 -37.74
CA GLN A 66 -37.19 -6.88 -38.99
C GLN A 66 -35.67 -6.92 -38.77
N PRO A 67 -34.91 -7.59 -39.65
CA PRO A 67 -33.54 -7.99 -39.40
C PRO A 67 -32.54 -6.97 -39.97
N SER A 68 -31.56 -6.57 -39.17
CA SER A 68 -30.25 -6.08 -39.65
C SER A 68 -29.27 -6.33 -38.50
N GLY A 69 -28.25 -7.18 -38.59
CA GLY A 69 -27.34 -7.33 -39.71
C GLY A 69 -26.11 -6.47 -39.46
N GLY A 70 -25.28 -6.84 -38.46
CA GLY A 70 -23.93 -6.29 -38.26
C GLY A 70 -23.74 -5.36 -37.06
N SER A 71 -23.68 -5.91 -35.82
CA SER A 71 -23.12 -5.13 -34.69
C SER A 71 -22.70 -5.98 -33.48
N SER A 72 -23.19 -7.21 -33.32
CA SER A 72 -22.84 -8.07 -32.17
C SER A 72 -21.34 -8.39 -32.08
N ALA A 73 -20.67 -8.60 -33.22
CA ALA A 73 -19.23 -8.85 -33.25
C ALA A 73 -18.42 -7.59 -32.90
N TRP A 74 -18.81 -6.43 -33.42
CA TRP A 74 -18.14 -5.15 -33.14
C TRP A 74 -18.26 -4.74 -31.68
N VAL A 75 -19.42 -4.91 -31.06
CA VAL A 75 -19.61 -4.64 -29.62
C VAL A 75 -18.75 -5.59 -28.77
N LYS A 76 -18.62 -6.86 -29.15
CA LYS A 76 -17.72 -7.82 -28.49
C LYS A 76 -16.24 -7.47 -28.67
N ILE A 77 -15.84 -7.04 -29.87
CA ILE A 77 -14.46 -6.63 -30.18
C ILE A 77 -14.10 -5.38 -29.38
N ILE A 78 -14.97 -4.36 -29.36
CA ILE A 78 -14.76 -3.13 -28.58
C ILE A 78 -14.70 -3.45 -27.09
N GLY A 79 -15.57 -4.33 -26.59
CA GLY A 79 -15.51 -4.81 -25.20
C GLY A 79 -14.20 -5.52 -24.87
N PHE A 80 -13.71 -6.38 -25.75
CA PHE A 80 -12.43 -7.08 -25.56
C PHE A 80 -11.24 -6.12 -25.59
N ILE A 81 -11.25 -5.14 -26.50
CA ILE A 81 -10.24 -4.07 -26.56
C ILE A 81 -10.29 -3.23 -25.28
N ALA A 82 -11.48 -2.86 -24.79
CA ALA A 82 -11.61 -2.10 -23.55
C ALA A 82 -11.05 -2.87 -22.35
N VAL A 83 -11.34 -4.17 -22.23
CA VAL A 83 -10.75 -5.01 -21.16
C VAL A 83 -9.24 -5.15 -21.34
N ALA A 84 -8.75 -5.34 -22.56
CA ALA A 84 -7.30 -5.41 -22.83
C ALA A 84 -6.60 -4.10 -22.48
N LEU A 85 -7.21 -2.95 -22.78
CA LEU A 85 -6.69 -1.63 -22.40
C LEU A 85 -6.74 -1.42 -20.88
N ILE A 86 -7.82 -1.82 -20.20
CA ILE A 86 -7.90 -1.75 -18.73
C ILE A 86 -6.82 -2.63 -18.10
N LEU A 87 -6.55 -3.82 -18.63
CA LEU A 87 -5.48 -4.68 -18.14
C LEU A 87 -4.10 -4.12 -18.48
N PHE A 88 -3.92 -3.53 -19.67
CA PHE A 88 -2.65 -2.93 -20.09
C PHE A 88 -2.33 -1.67 -19.26
N PHE A 89 -3.26 -0.72 -19.19
CA PHE A 89 -3.12 0.47 -18.35
C PHE A 89 -3.16 0.13 -16.87
N GLY A 90 -3.93 -0.86 -16.43
CA GLY A 90 -3.93 -1.33 -15.05
C GLY A 90 -2.59 -1.97 -14.67
N TYR A 91 -2.01 -2.78 -15.55
CA TYR A 91 -0.66 -3.33 -15.38
C TYR A 91 0.38 -2.21 -15.35
N PHE A 92 0.28 -1.23 -16.25
CA PHE A 92 1.20 -0.11 -16.31
C PHE A 92 1.08 0.78 -15.08
N ILE A 93 -0.15 1.08 -14.61
CA ILE A 93 -0.39 1.84 -13.38
C ILE A 93 0.13 1.06 -12.18
N VAL A 94 -0.12 -0.25 -12.06
CA VAL A 94 0.39 -1.05 -10.94
C VAL A 94 1.92 -1.14 -10.97
N ARG A 95 2.53 -1.36 -12.14
CA ARG A 95 3.99 -1.32 -12.29
C ARG A 95 4.57 0.04 -11.96
N GLU A 96 4.03 1.09 -12.55
CA GLU A 96 4.48 2.47 -12.36
C GLU A 96 4.28 2.92 -10.91
N TYR A 97 3.20 2.49 -10.25
CA TYR A 97 2.95 2.80 -8.84
C TYR A 97 3.88 2.01 -7.91
N LEU A 98 4.25 0.78 -8.26
CA LEU A 98 5.28 0.03 -7.54
C LEU A 98 6.67 0.65 -7.77
N ASP A 99 7.03 0.99 -9.01
CA ASP A 99 8.31 1.63 -9.36
C ASP A 99 8.42 3.05 -8.77
N LYS A 100 7.33 3.81 -8.68
CA LYS A 100 7.30 5.15 -8.06
C LYS A 100 7.11 5.14 -6.56
N THR A 101 6.96 4.00 -5.87
CA THR A 101 7.08 4.05 -4.41
C THR A 101 8.51 4.46 -4.08
N PRO A 102 8.75 5.63 -3.44
CA PRO A 102 10.09 6.18 -3.30
C PRO A 102 10.83 5.42 -2.20
N VAL A 103 11.29 4.21 -2.50
CA VAL A 103 12.20 3.46 -1.62
C VAL A 103 13.46 4.29 -1.40
N TYR A 104 13.95 4.91 -2.48
CA TYR A 104 15.15 5.74 -2.50
C TYR A 104 14.95 7.13 -1.88
N GLY A 105 13.80 7.77 -2.11
CA GLY A 105 13.53 9.13 -1.61
C GLY A 105 13.08 9.22 -0.14
N LYS A 106 12.27 8.27 0.35
CA LYS A 106 11.70 8.34 1.72
C LYS A 106 12.61 7.71 2.78
N HIS A 107 13.37 6.68 2.41
CA HIS A 107 14.30 5.98 3.31
C HIS A 107 15.77 6.30 3.02
N GLY A 108 16.08 7.10 2.01
CA GLY A 108 17.44 7.60 1.76
C GLY A 108 18.39 6.57 1.15
N TRP A 109 17.87 5.49 0.55
CA TRP A 109 18.66 4.48 -0.15
C TRP A 109 19.30 5.05 -1.41
N ASP A 110 20.49 4.59 -1.75
CA ASP A 110 21.12 4.86 -3.04
C ASP A 110 20.36 4.16 -4.17
N GLU A 111 20.16 4.88 -5.29
CA GLU A 111 19.49 4.36 -6.49
C GLU A 111 20.35 3.34 -7.26
N SER A 112 21.65 3.30 -6.97
CA SER A 112 22.65 2.45 -7.61
C SER A 112 23.52 1.76 -6.56
N ALA A 113 23.86 0.50 -6.81
CA ALA A 113 24.90 -0.17 -6.05
C ALA A 113 26.28 0.41 -6.41
N GLY A 114 27.18 0.44 -5.43
CA GLY A 114 28.61 0.55 -5.68
C GLY A 114 29.19 -0.78 -6.18
N ASP A 115 30.44 -0.72 -6.64
CA ASP A 115 31.16 -1.89 -7.15
C ASP A 115 31.35 -2.98 -6.08
N ALA A 116 31.71 -4.18 -6.53
CA ALA A 116 32.06 -5.28 -5.64
C ALA A 116 33.40 -4.98 -4.95
N VAL A 117 33.34 -4.69 -3.66
CA VAL A 117 34.49 -4.27 -2.84
C VAL A 117 34.53 -5.05 -1.52
N THR A 118 35.63 -4.95 -0.78
CA THR A 118 35.74 -5.54 0.56
C THR A 118 34.79 -4.83 1.54
N TRP A 119 34.54 -5.45 2.70
CA TRP A 119 33.63 -4.86 3.69
C TRP A 119 34.08 -3.47 4.15
N GLU A 120 35.38 -3.29 4.39
CA GLU A 120 35.98 -2.02 4.84
C GLU A 120 35.83 -0.93 3.78
N ASP A 121 36.06 -1.27 2.51
CA ASP A 121 35.88 -0.35 1.39
C ASP A 121 34.40 -0.03 1.17
N ALA A 122 33.48 -0.97 1.40
CA ALA A 122 32.04 -0.72 1.36
C ALA A 122 31.60 0.28 2.44
N VAL A 123 32.12 0.13 3.67
CA VAL A 123 31.86 1.08 4.77
C VAL A 123 32.43 2.45 4.44
N LYS A 124 33.65 2.50 3.90
CA LYS A 124 34.28 3.76 3.47
C LYS A 124 33.50 4.42 2.34
N TYR A 125 33.06 3.65 1.34
CA TYR A 125 32.24 4.11 0.22
C TYR A 125 30.96 4.79 0.72
N CYS A 126 30.21 4.16 1.63
CA CYS A 126 29.02 4.79 2.18
C CYS A 126 29.33 6.02 3.04
N SER A 127 30.39 5.94 3.85
CA SER A 127 30.81 7.04 4.73
C SER A 127 31.22 8.30 3.95
N THR A 128 31.91 8.15 2.82
CA THR A 128 32.28 9.29 1.94
C THR A 128 31.05 10.02 1.38
N ARG A 129 29.93 9.32 1.23
CA ARG A 129 28.65 9.86 0.76
C ARG A 129 27.77 10.39 1.89
N ARG A 130 28.29 10.46 3.13
CA ARG A 130 27.55 10.80 4.36
C ARG A 130 26.34 9.90 4.58
N LYS A 131 26.49 8.63 4.20
CA LYS A 131 25.51 7.56 4.38
C LYS A 131 26.17 6.43 5.16
N ARG A 132 25.37 5.46 5.58
CA ARG A 132 25.85 4.26 6.25
C ARG A 132 25.56 3.03 5.40
N LEU A 133 26.30 1.97 5.67
CA LEU A 133 25.97 0.65 5.18
C LEU A 133 24.75 0.13 6.00
N PRO A 134 23.75 -0.49 5.36
CA PRO A 134 22.52 -0.95 6.00
C PRO A 134 22.72 -2.24 6.80
N ASP A 135 21.82 -2.46 7.76
CA ASP A 135 21.76 -3.71 8.53
C ASP A 135 21.08 -4.84 7.72
N LYS A 136 21.26 -6.08 8.19
CA LYS A 136 20.67 -7.29 7.60
C LYS A 136 19.15 -7.18 7.48
N GLU A 137 18.48 -6.72 8.53
CA GLU A 137 17.02 -6.56 8.56
C GLU A 137 16.56 -5.49 7.55
N GLU A 138 17.33 -4.43 7.40
CA GLU A 138 17.06 -3.36 6.45
C GLU A 138 17.20 -3.87 5.01
N LEU A 139 18.31 -4.54 4.69
CA LEU A 139 18.54 -5.18 3.39
C LEU A 139 17.48 -6.25 3.08
N LYS A 140 17.08 -7.05 4.07
CA LYS A 140 16.01 -8.05 3.90
C LYS A 140 14.67 -7.37 3.59
N SER A 141 14.34 -6.28 4.28
CA SER A 141 13.12 -5.52 3.99
C SER A 141 13.19 -4.79 2.63
N PHE A 142 14.39 -4.38 2.24
CA PHE A 142 14.68 -3.70 0.99
C PHE A 142 14.61 -4.66 -0.20
N SER A 143 15.10 -5.90 -0.05
CA SER A 143 15.06 -6.94 -1.10
C SER A 143 13.66 -7.15 -1.69
N LYS A 144 12.60 -7.04 -0.87
CA LYS A 144 11.21 -7.17 -1.33
C LYS A 144 10.79 -6.06 -2.29
N ARG A 145 11.35 -4.86 -2.12
CA ARG A 145 11.00 -3.63 -2.84
C ARG A 145 12.10 -3.13 -3.79
N ALA A 146 13.27 -3.77 -3.79
CA ALA A 146 14.41 -3.36 -4.60
C ALA A 146 14.15 -3.57 -6.09
N ASP A 147 14.66 -2.63 -6.89
CA ASP A 147 14.59 -2.68 -8.35
C ASP A 147 15.28 -3.93 -8.91
N LYS A 148 14.83 -4.36 -10.09
CA LYS A 148 15.42 -5.51 -10.80
C LYS A 148 16.93 -5.35 -11.04
N LYS A 149 17.41 -4.11 -11.27
CA LYS A 149 18.83 -3.78 -11.46
C LYS A 149 19.69 -4.05 -10.22
N LEU A 150 19.15 -3.86 -9.02
CA LEU A 150 19.86 -4.15 -7.77
C LEU A 150 19.76 -5.64 -7.44
N LYS A 151 18.59 -6.24 -7.71
CA LYS A 151 18.41 -7.69 -7.56
C LYS A 151 19.36 -8.49 -8.46
N SER A 152 19.65 -8.03 -9.68
CA SER A 152 20.54 -8.74 -10.60
C SER A 152 22.01 -8.78 -10.16
N ILE A 153 22.42 -7.89 -9.25
CA ILE A 153 23.79 -7.90 -8.69
C ILE A 153 23.94 -9.03 -7.66
N GLY A 154 22.85 -9.43 -7.00
CA GLY A 154 22.84 -10.54 -6.06
C GLY A 154 23.19 -10.09 -4.65
N VAL A 155 24.46 -10.24 -4.25
CA VAL A 155 24.89 -10.21 -2.83
C VAL A 155 25.46 -8.86 -2.42
N TYR A 156 25.03 -8.37 -1.25
CA TYR A 156 25.40 -7.08 -0.69
C TYR A 156 25.95 -7.19 0.72
N TRP A 157 26.87 -6.28 1.06
CA TRP A 157 27.40 -6.14 2.40
C TRP A 157 26.39 -5.57 3.40
N SER A 158 26.40 -6.11 4.62
CA SER A 158 25.63 -5.63 5.78
C SER A 158 26.55 -5.23 6.93
N THR A 159 26.08 -4.32 7.78
CA THR A 159 26.75 -3.96 9.05
C THR A 159 26.53 -4.98 10.15
N SER A 160 25.51 -5.84 10.04
CA SER A 160 25.22 -6.83 11.07
C SER A 160 26.37 -7.84 11.22
N PRO A 161 26.76 -8.16 12.48
CA PRO A 161 27.79 -9.16 12.74
C PRO A 161 27.32 -10.53 12.24
N GLY A 162 28.23 -11.26 11.61
CA GLY A 162 28.05 -12.65 11.20
C GLY A 162 28.66 -13.62 12.21
N ASP A 163 28.89 -14.85 11.76
CA ASP A 163 29.44 -15.92 12.61
C ASP A 163 30.96 -15.79 12.76
N LYS A 164 31.48 -16.07 13.96
CA LYS A 164 32.94 -16.18 14.23
C LYS A 164 33.78 -14.96 13.79
N GLY A 165 33.23 -13.75 13.91
CA GLY A 165 33.93 -12.50 13.55
C GLY A 165 33.81 -12.12 12.07
N ASN A 166 33.04 -12.87 11.29
CA ASN A 166 32.67 -12.51 9.92
C ASN A 166 31.57 -11.45 9.89
N TYR A 167 31.29 -10.94 8.70
CA TYR A 167 30.23 -9.98 8.44
C TYR A 167 29.07 -10.63 7.71
N THR A 168 27.88 -10.10 7.91
CA THR A 168 26.69 -10.59 7.22
C THR A 168 26.67 -10.09 5.78
N THR A 169 26.21 -10.93 4.87
CA THR A 169 25.85 -10.55 3.50
C THR A 169 24.40 -10.89 3.24
N VAL A 170 23.74 -10.16 2.34
CA VAL A 170 22.34 -10.41 1.96
C VAL A 170 22.23 -10.47 0.45
N ASN A 171 21.65 -11.55 -0.07
CA ASN A 171 21.28 -11.64 -1.47
C ASN A 171 19.95 -10.93 -1.69
N LEU A 172 19.93 -9.82 -2.45
CA LEU A 172 18.71 -9.07 -2.72
C LEU A 172 17.76 -9.79 -3.70
N SER A 173 18.25 -10.77 -4.47
CA SER A 173 17.40 -11.56 -5.36
C SER A 173 16.53 -12.57 -4.60
N THR A 174 17.08 -13.22 -3.58
CA THR A 174 16.40 -14.25 -2.78
C THR A 174 15.94 -13.77 -1.40
N GLY A 175 16.56 -12.71 -0.87
CA GLY A 175 16.37 -12.23 0.50
C GLY A 175 17.06 -13.07 1.57
N GLU A 176 17.87 -14.06 1.17
CA GLU A 176 18.66 -14.90 2.05
C GLU A 176 19.90 -14.16 2.54
N TYR A 177 20.35 -14.51 3.75
CA TYR A 177 21.56 -13.95 4.34
C TYR A 177 22.62 -15.03 4.50
N GLY A 178 23.87 -14.63 4.33
CA GLY A 178 25.05 -15.44 4.56
C GLY A 178 26.01 -14.75 5.52
N SER A 179 27.09 -15.45 5.86
CA SER A 179 28.20 -14.89 6.61
C SER A 179 29.47 -15.02 5.77
N SER A 180 30.23 -13.95 5.67
CA SER A 180 31.47 -13.89 4.90
C SER A 180 32.56 -13.13 5.64
N ASP A 181 33.79 -13.58 5.46
CA ASP A 181 34.99 -12.86 5.90
C ASP A 181 35.15 -11.52 5.13
N THR A 182 36.03 -10.64 5.61
CA THR A 182 36.27 -9.32 5.00
C THR A 182 37.02 -9.36 3.68
N SER A 183 37.65 -10.49 3.36
CA SER A 183 38.49 -10.65 2.16
C SER A 183 37.67 -10.76 0.86
N ASN A 184 36.44 -11.27 0.97
CA ASN A 184 35.52 -11.38 -0.14
C ASN A 184 35.06 -10.00 -0.66
N LYS A 185 34.57 -9.98 -1.90
CA LYS A 185 34.08 -8.77 -2.55
C LYS A 185 32.60 -8.89 -2.88
N PHE A 186 31.80 -7.99 -2.32
CA PHE A 186 30.37 -7.89 -2.59
C PHE A 186 29.97 -6.45 -2.84
N ALA A 187 28.79 -6.27 -3.43
CA ALA A 187 28.31 -4.94 -3.75
C ALA A 187 27.95 -4.15 -2.48
N ALA A 188 28.12 -2.84 -2.55
CA ALA A 188 27.73 -1.92 -1.49
C ALA A 188 26.47 -1.16 -1.90
N ILE A 189 25.51 -1.03 -1.01
CA ILE A 189 24.40 -0.09 -1.16
C ILE A 189 24.28 0.71 0.12
N CYS A 190 24.11 2.02 0.01
CA CYS A 190 24.12 2.91 1.15
C CYS A 190 22.72 3.40 1.48
N VAL A 191 22.46 3.57 2.77
CA VAL A 191 21.22 4.12 3.30
C VAL A 191 21.55 5.32 4.19
N LYS A 192 20.61 6.26 4.32
CA LYS A 192 20.77 7.43 5.18
C LYS A 192 20.62 7.07 6.66
#